data_AF-A0A3R7LJ34-F1
#
_entry.id   AF-A0A3R7LJ34-F1
#
_cell.length_a   1.000
_cell.length_b   1.000
_cell.length_c   1.000
_cell.angle_alpha   90.00
_cell.angle_beta   90.00
_cell.angle_gamma   90.00
#
_symmetry.space_group_name_H-M   'P 1'
#
loop_
_entity.id
_entity.type
_entity.pdbx_description
1 polymer ?
#
loop_
_entity_poly.entity_id
_entity_poly.type
_entity_poly.pdbx_seq_one_letter_code
_entity_poly.pdbx_strand_id
1 'polypeptide(L)'
;MWDDAVAAAATSDAKHPRLHAHASAGALELLRYMMSENRKKGLVAKGRLHLDPEVEKSQATRVVIRDCADATGWLRYAEDGELENDVPGGHHRVDATVRQRSGMWRVEDLYLHEAGTC
;
A
#
# COMPACT_ATOMS: atom_id res chain seq x y z
N MET A 1 6.52 4.38 -2.42
CA MET A 1 5.27 4.33 -1.63
C MET A 1 5.06 2.98 -1.00
N TRP A 2 4.92 1.89 -1.77
CA TRP A 2 4.63 0.56 -1.19
C TRP A 2 5.63 0.12 -0.10
N ASP A 3 6.92 0.36 -0.27
CA ASP A 3 7.92 0.08 0.78
C ASP A 3 7.67 0.86 2.09
N ASP A 4 7.10 2.06 2.01
CA ASP A 4 6.74 2.85 3.18
C ASP A 4 5.48 2.30 3.85
N ALA A 5 4.54 1.80 3.06
CA ALA A 5 3.36 1.10 3.56
C ALA A 5 3.76 -0.21 4.28
N VAL A 6 4.67 -1.00 3.69
CA VAL A 6 5.23 -2.21 4.32
C VAL A 6 5.93 -1.86 5.64
N ALA A 7 6.75 -0.80 5.66
CA ALA A 7 7.42 -0.36 6.88
C ALA A 7 6.43 0.08 7.97
N ALA A 8 5.39 0.84 7.63
CA ALA A 8 4.37 1.28 8.56
C ALA A 8 3.52 0.11 9.09
N ALA A 9 3.24 -0.88 8.23
CA ALA A 9 2.42 -2.04 8.57
C ALA A 9 3.12 -3.02 9.51
N ALA A 10 4.45 -3.04 9.53
CA ALA A 10 5.23 -3.83 10.49
C ALA A 10 4.93 -3.48 11.95
N THR A 11 4.42 -2.26 12.20
CA THR A 11 3.98 -1.80 13.53
C THR A 11 2.55 -1.26 13.53
N SER A 12 1.80 -1.44 12.43
CA SER A 12 0.47 -0.85 12.21
C SER A 12 0.39 0.62 12.64
N ASP A 13 1.39 1.42 12.27
CA ASP A 13 1.47 2.83 12.66
C ASP A 13 0.90 3.74 11.57
N ALA A 14 -0.33 4.21 11.79
CA ALA A 14 -1.01 5.16 10.89
C ALA A 14 -0.33 6.54 10.87
N LYS A 15 0.54 6.86 11.82
CA LYS A 15 1.29 8.12 11.87
C LYS A 15 2.73 7.95 11.41
N HIS A 16 3.09 6.77 10.90
CA HIS A 16 4.46 6.48 10.49
C HIS A 16 4.94 7.54 9.48
N PRO A 17 6.07 8.24 9.75
CA PRO A 17 6.46 9.43 9.00
C PRO A 17 6.72 9.15 7.52
N ARG A 18 7.11 7.91 7.20
CA ARG A 18 7.34 7.47 5.81
C ARG A 18 6.08 7.50 4.93
N LEU A 19 4.87 7.38 5.49
CA LEU A 19 3.64 7.33 4.69
C LEU A 19 3.45 8.61 3.86
N HIS A 20 3.74 9.78 4.44
CA HIS A 20 3.60 11.07 3.76
C HIS A 20 4.76 11.38 2.79
N ALA A 21 5.86 10.62 2.84
CA ALA A 21 7.00 10.83 1.95
C ALA A 21 6.61 10.62 0.48
N HIS A 22 5.80 9.59 0.20
CA HIS A 22 5.44 9.18 -1.16
C HIS A 22 3.93 9.00 -1.41
N ALA A 23 3.07 9.25 -0.42
CA ALA A 23 1.61 9.30 -0.58
C ALA A 23 1.04 10.63 -0.08
N SER A 24 -0.08 11.04 -0.67
CA SER A 24 -0.84 12.24 -0.34
C SER A 24 -2.32 12.01 -0.61
N ALA A 25 -3.18 12.93 -0.18
CA ALA A 25 -4.63 12.90 -0.42
C ALA A 25 -5.24 11.50 -0.14
N GLY A 26 -6.06 10.99 -1.06
CA GLY A 26 -6.79 9.72 -0.91
C GLY A 26 -5.86 8.52 -0.72
N ALA A 27 -4.70 8.49 -1.40
CA ALA A 27 -3.72 7.42 -1.21
C ALA A 27 -3.17 7.40 0.23
N LEU A 28 -2.85 8.56 0.81
CA LEU A 28 -2.39 8.64 2.19
C LEU A 28 -3.50 8.25 3.17
N GLU A 29 -4.72 8.70 2.93
CA GLU A 29 -5.89 8.36 3.76
C GLU A 29 -6.14 6.84 3.78
N LEU A 30 -6.09 6.18 2.63
CA LEU A 30 -6.23 4.72 2.52
C LEU A 30 -5.15 3.98 3.31
N LEU A 31 -3.88 4.35 3.16
CA LEU A 31 -2.79 3.70 3.90
C LEU A 31 -2.96 3.87 5.41
N ARG A 32 -3.30 5.09 5.87
CA ARG A 32 -3.57 5.35 7.29
C ARG A 32 -4.76 4.58 7.82
N TYR A 33 -5.81 4.45 7.03
CA TYR A 33 -6.98 3.65 7.35
C TYR A 33 -6.58 2.18 7.55
N MET A 34 -5.86 1.57 6.60
CA MET A 34 -5.38 0.19 6.70
C MET A 34 -4.54 -0.04 7.97
N MET A 35 -3.61 0.86 8.29
CA MET A 35 -2.82 0.76 9.54
C MET A 35 -3.70 0.87 10.79
N SER A 36 -4.68 1.77 10.78
CA SER A 36 -5.59 1.98 11.91
C SER A 36 -6.49 0.77 12.14
N GLU A 37 -7.00 0.15 11.08
CA GLU A 37 -7.82 -1.07 11.17
C GLU A 37 -7.01 -2.26 11.68
N ASN A 38 -5.78 -2.45 11.19
CA ASN A 38 -4.90 -3.50 11.71
C ASN A 38 -4.61 -3.27 13.20
N ARG A 39 -4.29 -2.04 13.60
CA ARG A 39 -4.05 -1.71 15.02
C ARG A 39 -5.27 -1.97 15.91
N LYS A 40 -6.48 -1.62 15.46
CA LYS A 40 -7.73 -1.91 16.20
C LYS A 40 -7.92 -3.42 16.43
N LYS A 41 -7.45 -4.24 15.50
CA LYS A 41 -7.50 -5.71 15.56
C LYS A 41 -6.31 -6.34 16.28
N GLY A 42 -5.34 -5.54 16.76
CA GLY A 42 -4.10 -6.08 17.35
C GLY A 42 -3.22 -6.81 16.32
N LEU A 43 -3.28 -6.39 15.05
CA LEU A 43 -2.57 -7.01 13.94
C LEU A 43 -1.44 -6.12 13.44
N VAL A 44 -0.38 -6.75 12.94
CA VAL A 44 0.70 -6.17 12.13
C VAL A 44 0.85 -6.97 10.84
N ALA A 45 1.40 -6.37 9.79
CA ALA A 45 1.73 -7.10 8.56
C ALA A 45 3.25 -7.23 8.40
N LYS A 46 3.72 -8.42 8.05
CA LYS A 46 5.15 -8.72 7.81
C LYS A 46 5.34 -9.28 6.41
N GLY A 47 6.57 -9.19 5.91
CA GLY A 47 6.93 -9.63 4.56
C GLY A 47 6.98 -8.45 3.59
N ARG A 48 6.78 -8.73 2.30
CA ARG A 48 6.92 -7.76 1.22
C ARG A 48 5.84 -7.98 0.16
N LEU A 49 5.52 -6.91 -0.54
CA LEU A 49 4.77 -6.95 -1.78
C LEU A 49 5.73 -7.23 -2.94
N HIS A 50 5.30 -8.03 -3.91
CA HIS A 50 5.90 -8.04 -5.24
C HIS A 50 5.01 -7.21 -6.18
N LEU A 51 5.61 -6.42 -7.05
CA LEU A 51 4.89 -5.41 -7.84
C LEU A 51 5.23 -5.61 -9.32
N ASP A 52 4.25 -5.36 -10.18
CA ASP A 52 4.38 -5.38 -11.64
C ASP A 52 3.69 -4.14 -12.24
N PRO A 53 4.28 -2.93 -12.07
CA PRO A 53 3.65 -1.70 -12.49
C PRO A 53 3.90 -1.39 -13.96
N GLU A 54 2.84 -0.97 -14.64
CA GLU A 54 2.84 -0.46 -16.01
C GLU A 54 2.35 1.01 -16.02
N VAL A 55 3.07 1.86 -16.75
CA VAL A 55 2.64 3.24 -16.98
C VAL A 55 1.60 3.25 -18.11
N GLU A 56 0.35 3.54 -17.79
CA GLU A 56 -0.71 3.65 -18.80
C GLU A 56 -0.68 5.01 -19.50
N LYS A 57 -0.41 6.09 -18.75
CA LYS A 57 -0.34 7.46 -19.28
C LYS A 57 0.72 8.26 -18.56
N SER A 58 1.47 9.07 -19.30
CA SER A 58 2.49 9.96 -18.76
C SER A 58 2.33 11.39 -19.29
N GLN A 59 2.32 12.35 -18.38
CA GLN A 59 2.27 13.79 -18.63
C GLN A 59 3.28 14.50 -17.72
N ALA A 60 3.59 15.77 -18.01
CA ALA A 60 4.65 16.52 -17.32
C ALA A 60 4.59 16.47 -15.77
N THR A 61 3.39 16.53 -15.18
CA THR A 61 3.19 16.53 -13.72
C THR A 61 2.18 15.48 -13.25
N ARG A 62 1.85 14.51 -14.10
CA ARG A 62 0.85 13.47 -13.82
C ARG A 62 1.19 12.17 -14.52
N VAL A 63 1.19 11.06 -13.80
CA VAL A 63 1.38 9.71 -14.34
C VAL A 63 0.25 8.82 -13.84
N VAL A 64 -0.35 8.04 -14.73
CA VAL A 64 -1.33 7.00 -14.39
C VAL A 64 -0.63 5.66 -14.50
N ILE A 65 -0.71 4.87 -13.44
CA ILE A 65 -0.05 3.59 -13.30
C ILE A 65 -1.12 2.54 -13.00
N ARG A 66 -1.02 1.41 -13.69
CA ARG A 66 -1.71 0.17 -13.33
C ARG A 66 -0.66 -0.80 -12.83
N ASP A 67 -0.91 -1.46 -11.71
CA ASP A 67 0.03 -2.38 -11.08
C ASP A 67 -0.69 -3.67 -10.69
N CYS A 68 0.04 -4.78 -10.66
CA CYS A 68 -0.39 -6.02 -10.06
C CYS A 68 0.43 -6.25 -8.79
N ALA A 69 -0.17 -5.93 -7.65
CA ALA A 69 0.46 -6.12 -6.35
C ALA A 69 0.22 -7.54 -5.86
N ASP A 70 1.26 -8.36 -5.88
CA ASP A 70 1.28 -9.68 -5.26
C ASP A 70 1.53 -9.51 -3.75
N ALA A 71 0.48 -9.78 -2.97
CA ALA A 71 0.49 -9.74 -1.51
C ALA A 71 0.65 -11.13 -0.87
N THR A 72 1.00 -12.16 -1.62
CA THR A 72 1.04 -13.55 -1.12
C THR A 72 2.06 -13.72 0.01
N GLY A 73 3.17 -12.97 -0.08
CA GLY A 73 4.20 -12.90 0.96
C GLY A 73 3.97 -11.82 2.02
N TRP A 74 2.88 -11.06 1.97
CA TRP A 74 2.59 -9.96 2.90
C TRP A 74 1.45 -10.35 3.85
N LEU A 75 1.82 -11.06 4.92
CA LEU A 75 0.89 -11.74 5.82
C LEU A 75 0.63 -10.94 7.10
N ARG A 76 -0.54 -11.15 7.71
CA ARG A 76 -0.95 -10.49 8.96
C ARG A 76 -0.72 -11.40 10.17
N TYR A 77 -0.26 -10.79 11.25
CA TYR A 77 0.10 -11.46 12.50
C TYR A 77 -0.49 -10.69 13.69
N ALA A 78 -0.89 -11.41 14.72
CA ALA A 78 -1.09 -10.83 16.04
C ALA A 78 0.23 -10.27 16.61
N GLU A 79 0.14 -9.39 17.60
CA GLU A 79 1.32 -8.76 18.21
C GLU A 79 2.27 -9.77 18.90
N ASP A 80 1.75 -10.89 19.39
CA ASP A 80 2.53 -12.00 19.94
C ASP A 80 3.24 -12.85 18.87
N GLY A 81 2.94 -12.61 17.60
CA GLY A 81 3.56 -13.27 16.46
C GLY A 81 2.75 -14.42 15.88
N GLU A 82 1.56 -14.73 16.40
CA GLU A 82 0.68 -15.72 15.78
C GLU A 82 0.17 -15.23 14.41
N LEU A 83 0.16 -16.12 13.43
CA LEU A 83 -0.34 -15.81 12.08
C LEU A 83 -1.88 -15.71 12.11
N GLU A 84 -2.46 -14.60 11.64
CA GLU A 84 -3.93 -14.38 11.67
C GLU A 84 -4.66 -15.47 10.86
N ASN A 85 -4.14 -15.77 9.67
CA ASN A 85 -4.58 -16.87 8.82
C ASN A 85 -3.47 -17.27 7.85
N ASP A 86 -3.54 -18.50 7.36
CA ASP A 86 -2.64 -19.05 6.34
C ASP A 86 -3.13 -18.78 4.90
N VAL A 87 -4.08 -17.85 4.74
CA VAL A 87 -4.59 -17.45 3.43
C VAL A 87 -3.67 -16.35 2.88
N PRO A 88 -2.89 -16.62 1.81
CA PRO A 88 -2.01 -15.61 1.24
C PRO A 88 -2.80 -14.38 0.79
N GLY A 89 -2.24 -13.18 0.95
CA GLY A 89 -2.76 -12.00 0.26
C GLY A 89 -2.74 -12.29 -1.24
N GLY A 90 -3.84 -12.08 -1.96
CA GLY A 90 -3.88 -12.44 -3.37
C GLY A 90 -3.02 -11.51 -4.23
N HIS A 91 -3.15 -11.69 -5.53
CA HIS A 91 -2.74 -10.69 -6.50
C HIS A 91 -3.84 -9.64 -6.59
N HIS A 92 -3.49 -8.37 -6.41
CA HIS A 92 -4.43 -7.27 -6.41
C HIS A 92 -4.10 -6.33 -7.56
N ARG A 93 -5.07 -6.10 -8.45
CA ARG A 93 -4.96 -4.95 -9.35
C ARG A 93 -4.93 -3.68 -8.51
N VAL A 94 -4.03 -2.77 -8.87
CA VAL A 94 -3.89 -1.45 -8.28
C VAL A 94 -3.96 -0.41 -9.40
N ASP A 95 -4.87 0.55 -9.28
CA ASP A 95 -4.87 1.72 -10.14
C ASP A 95 -4.39 2.94 -9.33
N ALA A 96 -3.38 3.64 -9.82
CA ALA A 96 -2.75 4.75 -9.12
C ALA A 96 -2.56 5.97 -10.02
N THR A 97 -2.76 7.17 -9.46
CA THR A 97 -2.33 8.42 -10.08
C THR A 97 -1.22 9.04 -9.24
N VAL A 98 -0.07 9.26 -9.86
CA VAL A 98 1.06 9.98 -9.28
C VAL A 98 1.03 11.42 -9.78
N ARG A 99 1.18 12.39 -8.88
CA ARG A 99 1.29 13.81 -9.24
C ARG A 99 2.57 14.42 -8.72
N GLN A 100 3.13 15.31 -9.52
CA GLN A 100 4.23 16.16 -9.08
C GLN A 100 3.69 17.48 -8.53
N ARG A 101 4.05 17.82 -7.30
CA ARG A 101 3.77 19.12 -6.68
C ARG A 101 5.02 19.63 -6.00
N SER A 102 5.40 20.88 -6.30
CA SER A 102 6.60 21.51 -5.76
C SER A 102 7.86 20.64 -5.93
N GLY A 103 8.03 20.04 -7.11
CA GLY A 103 9.18 19.19 -7.44
C GLY A 103 9.11 17.75 -6.93
N MET A 104 8.16 17.39 -6.07
CA MET A 104 8.05 16.05 -5.48
C MET A 104 6.91 15.25 -6.10
N TRP A 105 7.18 14.00 -6.46
CA TRP A 105 6.18 13.03 -6.89
C TRP A 105 5.58 12.29 -5.70
N ARG A 106 4.26 12.25 -5.61
CA ARG A 106 3.52 11.44 -4.64
C ARG A 106 2.34 10.77 -5.33
N VAL A 107 1.98 9.59 -4.83
CA VAL A 107 0.71 8.96 -5.17
C VAL A 107 -0.40 9.80 -4.52
N GLU A 108 -1.35 10.26 -5.33
CA GLU A 108 -2.48 11.10 -4.90
C GLU A 108 -3.77 10.27 -4.85
N ASP A 109 -4.01 9.49 -5.91
CA ASP A 109 -5.11 8.54 -6.01
C ASP A 109 -4.56 7.12 -6.00
N LEU A 110 -5.20 6.25 -5.22
CA LEU A 110 -4.86 4.83 -5.12
C LEU A 110 -6.15 4.04 -4.94
N TYR A 111 -6.37 3.06 -5.81
CA TYR A 111 -7.47 2.11 -5.70
C TYR A 111 -6.91 0.69 -5.72
N LEU A 112 -7.19 -0.05 -4.63
CA LEU A 112 -6.80 -1.45 -4.46
C LEU A 112 -8.03 -2.31 -4.74
N HIS A 113 -7.97 -3.12 -5.79
CA HIS A 113 -9.05 -4.04 -6.15
C HIS A 113 -9.00 -5.31 -5.30
N GLU A 114 -10.03 -6.15 -5.40
CA GLU A 114 -10.09 -7.45 -4.73
C GLU A 114 -8.96 -8.41 -5.17
N ALA A 115 -8.69 -9.42 -4.35
CA ALA A 115 -7.73 -10.46 -4.67
C ALA A 115 -8.16 -11.26 -5.91
N GLY A 116 -7.22 -11.61 -6.79
CA GLY A 116 -7.44 -12.36 -8.04
C GLY A 116 -7.89 -11.51 -9.23
N THR A 117 -7.81 -10.17 -9.12
CA THR A 117 -8.16 -9.23 -10.20
C THR A 117 -7.02 -8.99 -11.18
N CYS A 118 -5.82 -9.42 -10.79
CA CYS A 118 -4.73 -9.92 -11.60
C CYS A 118 -4.24 -11.20 -10.91
#